data_AF-A0A8J2IB52-F1
#
_entry.id   AF-A0A8J2IB52-F1
#
_cell.length_a   1.000
_cell.length_b   1.000
_cell.length_c   1.000
_cell.angle_alpha   90.00
_cell.angle_beta   90.00
_cell.angle_gamma   90.00
#
_symmetry.space_group_name_H-M   'P 1'
#
loop_
_entity.id
_entity.type
_entity.pdbx_description
1 polymer ?
#
loop_
_entity_poly.entity_id
_entity_poly.type
_entity_poly.pdbx_seq_one_letter_code
_entity_poly.pdbx_strand_id
1 'polypeptide(L)'
;MRITYRKDRLPAIAGMAKQFRYFGQTGQYLAGLWEVDFFDNILWHASVRSANMPRPSEWIAPTWSWVSVGAGVQFIREAETSLEVNDRVQLLDAMCEPLYKDDTLNLKSAYVIVSGPSLKATIERKVSNDECIAYVLTRDGVTSSLFMQDYDLSKLGPFHVEPGSNVICVEIANRLIYDMDGNGMFSLILRELANGKHERIGIAEWDENIREVSDSAEMNSFKIV
;
A
#
# COMPACT_ATOMS: atom_id res chain seq x y z
N MET A 1 7.69 29.89 10.83
CA MET A 1 7.14 28.93 11.82
C MET A 1 7.08 27.57 11.14
N ARG A 2 7.98 26.65 11.50
CA ARG A 2 8.14 25.35 10.84
C ARG A 2 7.33 24.32 11.63
N ILE A 3 6.06 24.14 11.27
CA ILE A 3 5.21 23.10 11.84
C ILE A 3 5.70 21.77 11.25
N THR A 4 6.44 21.00 12.04
CA THR A 4 6.90 19.66 11.64
C THR A 4 5.72 18.70 11.74
N TYR A 5 5.01 18.54 10.61
CA TYR A 5 3.81 17.74 10.30
C TYR A 5 3.69 16.31 10.93
N ARG A 6 4.72 15.78 11.58
CA ARG A 6 4.74 14.41 12.13
C ARG A 6 4.28 14.30 13.59
N LYS A 7 4.57 15.29 14.43
CA LYS A 7 4.26 15.22 15.87
C LYS A 7 2.79 15.47 16.21
N ASP A 8 2.06 16.20 15.35
CA ASP A 8 0.69 16.64 15.66
C ASP A 8 -0.40 15.68 15.13
N ARG A 9 -0.12 14.86 14.11
CA ARG A 9 -1.10 13.93 13.51
C ARG A 9 -1.32 12.67 14.34
N LEU A 10 -0.25 12.13 14.90
CA LEU A 10 -0.28 10.87 15.65
C LEU A 10 -1.17 10.99 16.91
N PRO A 11 -1.01 11.98 17.80
CA PRO A 11 -1.81 12.06 19.03
C PRO A 11 -3.31 12.23 18.80
N ALA A 12 -3.72 12.99 17.78
CA ALA A 12 -5.14 13.22 17.46
C ALA A 12 -5.84 11.93 16.99
N ILE A 13 -5.16 11.14 16.16
CA ILE A 13 -5.68 9.87 15.64
C ILE A 13 -5.63 8.78 16.73
N ALA A 14 -4.61 8.76 17.60
CA ALA A 14 -4.58 7.86 18.77
C ALA A 14 -5.79 8.08 19.69
N GLY A 15 -6.17 9.33 19.93
CA GLY A 15 -7.31 9.67 20.77
C GLY A 15 -8.62 9.12 20.22
N MET A 16 -8.86 9.33 18.92
CA MET A 16 -10.01 8.75 18.22
C MET A 16 -9.93 7.23 18.20
N ALA A 17 -8.74 6.66 17.97
CA ALA A 17 -8.59 5.22 17.87
C ALA A 17 -8.92 4.50 19.19
N LYS A 18 -8.51 5.09 20.33
CA LYS A 18 -8.88 4.58 21.66
C LYS A 18 -10.39 4.65 21.90
N GLN A 19 -11.08 5.68 21.40
CA GLN A 19 -12.53 5.80 21.50
C GLN A 19 -13.26 4.80 20.61
N PHE A 20 -12.86 4.62 19.35
CA PHE A 20 -13.50 3.64 18.45
C PHE A 20 -13.30 2.19 18.92
N ARG A 21 -12.13 1.88 19.48
CA ARG A 21 -11.88 0.59 20.13
C ARG A 21 -12.83 0.34 21.30
N TYR A 22 -13.15 1.37 22.09
CA TYR A 22 -14.11 1.26 23.20
C TYR A 22 -15.51 0.88 22.71
N PHE A 23 -15.91 1.31 21.51
CA PHE A 23 -17.20 0.95 20.91
C PHE A 23 -17.20 -0.40 20.17
N GLY A 24 -16.03 -1.04 19.98
CA GLY A 24 -15.90 -2.39 19.45
C GLY A 24 -16.28 -2.57 17.97
N GLN A 25 -16.51 -1.47 17.23
CA GLN A 25 -17.01 -1.51 15.85
C GLN A 25 -15.91 -1.63 14.79
N THR A 26 -14.64 -1.36 15.14
CA THR A 26 -13.57 -1.18 14.15
C THR A 26 -12.48 -2.26 14.15
N GLY A 27 -12.54 -3.21 15.10
CA GLY A 27 -11.47 -4.19 15.29
C GLY A 27 -10.17 -3.58 15.83
N GLN A 28 -9.03 -4.21 15.55
CA GLN A 28 -7.72 -3.70 15.96
C GLN A 28 -7.28 -2.51 15.11
N TYR A 29 -6.51 -1.60 15.73
CA TYR A 29 -5.84 -0.51 15.01
C TYR A 29 -4.44 -0.96 14.60
N LEU A 30 -4.24 -1.18 13.30
CA LEU A 30 -3.05 -1.76 12.70
C LEU A 30 -2.17 -0.67 12.10
N ALA A 31 -1.42 0.00 12.99
CA ALA A 31 -0.40 0.99 12.64
C ALA A 31 -0.88 2.11 11.70
N GLY A 32 -2.15 2.53 11.72
CA GLY A 32 -2.66 3.54 10.78
C GLY A 32 -3.99 3.17 10.12
N LEU A 33 -4.31 1.87 10.08
CA LEU A 33 -5.50 1.31 9.42
C LEU A 33 -6.35 0.57 10.45
N TRP A 34 -7.66 0.45 10.20
CA TRP A 34 -8.52 -0.41 11.01
C TRP A 34 -8.58 -1.80 10.41
N GLU A 35 -8.73 -2.81 11.26
CA GLU A 35 -8.87 -4.19 10.82
C GLU A 35 -10.16 -4.41 10.02
N VAL A 36 -11.26 -3.75 10.41
CA VAL A 36 -12.58 -3.92 9.76
C VAL A 36 -12.63 -3.46 8.30
N ASP A 37 -11.85 -2.44 7.95
CA ASP A 37 -11.82 -1.81 6.63
C ASP A 37 -10.39 -1.84 6.04
N PHE A 38 -9.61 -2.84 6.46
CA PHE A 38 -8.19 -2.92 6.17
C PHE A 38 -7.92 -2.90 4.67
N PHE A 39 -8.67 -3.67 3.87
CA PHE A 39 -8.46 -3.78 2.44
C PHE A 39 -8.94 -2.56 1.65
N ASP A 40 -9.99 -1.88 2.10
CA ASP A 40 -10.40 -0.59 1.53
C ASP A 40 -9.31 0.47 1.72
N ASN A 41 -8.67 0.48 2.89
CA ASN A 41 -7.75 1.53 3.28
C ASN A 41 -6.28 1.18 3.03
N ILE A 42 -5.91 -0.09 2.81
CA ILE A 42 -4.56 -0.45 2.37
C ILE A 42 -4.28 0.06 0.95
N LEU A 43 -5.30 0.45 0.19
CA LEU A 43 -5.13 1.11 -1.11
C LEU A 43 -4.90 2.62 -1.02
N TRP A 44 -4.45 3.13 0.13
CA TRP A 44 -3.91 4.50 0.19
C TRP A 44 -2.76 4.66 -0.82
N HIS A 45 -2.48 5.88 -1.26
CA HIS A 45 -1.29 6.16 -2.08
C HIS A 45 -0.64 7.49 -1.72
N ALA A 46 0.65 7.59 -1.99
CA ALA A 46 1.40 8.82 -1.82
C ALA A 46 0.92 9.89 -2.81
N SER A 47 0.83 11.15 -2.34
CA SER A 47 0.69 12.29 -3.26
C SER A 47 1.91 12.38 -4.19
N VAL A 48 1.79 13.03 -5.36
CA VAL A 48 2.92 13.20 -6.31
C VAL A 48 4.17 13.76 -5.63
N ARG A 49 4.01 14.74 -4.74
CA ARG A 49 5.12 15.31 -3.98
C ARG A 49 5.78 14.29 -3.04
N SER A 50 4.99 13.40 -2.45
CA SER A 50 5.46 12.34 -1.55
C SER A 50 6.22 11.26 -2.31
N ALA A 51 5.71 10.85 -3.47
CA ALA A 51 6.31 9.83 -4.34
C ALA A 51 7.70 10.22 -4.88
N ASN A 52 8.01 11.52 -4.89
CA ASN A 52 9.32 12.06 -5.29
C ASN A 52 10.29 12.25 -4.10
N MET A 53 9.93 11.82 -2.89
CA MET A 53 10.81 11.87 -1.73
C MET A 53 11.34 10.48 -1.38
N PRO A 54 12.61 10.37 -0.95
CA PRO A 54 13.13 9.11 -0.44
C PRO A 54 12.38 8.69 0.82
N ARG A 55 12.23 7.37 1.00
CA ARG A 55 11.77 6.81 2.27
C ARG A 55 12.75 7.19 3.39
N PRO A 56 12.26 7.53 4.60
CA PRO A 56 13.13 7.77 5.75
C PRO A 56 14.07 6.59 6.00
N SER A 57 15.34 6.86 6.30
CA SER A 57 16.35 5.83 6.59
C SER A 57 16.11 5.13 7.91
N GLU A 58 15.53 5.83 8.88
CA GLU A 58 15.12 5.27 10.16
C GLU A 58 13.72 4.66 10.03
N TRP A 59 13.53 3.48 10.62
CA TRP A 59 12.22 2.83 10.65
C TRP A 59 11.26 3.63 11.55
N ILE A 60 10.13 4.05 10.99
CA ILE A 60 9.11 4.85 11.69
C ILE A 60 7.84 4.03 11.93
N ALA A 61 7.44 3.28 10.91
CA ALA A 61 6.22 2.51 10.87
C ALA A 61 6.39 1.38 9.83
N PRO A 62 5.59 0.31 9.92
CA PRO A 62 5.57 -0.73 8.90
C PRO A 62 5.20 -0.22 7.51
N THR A 63 5.62 -0.92 6.46
CA THR A 63 5.53 -0.39 5.09
C THR A 63 4.11 -0.33 4.53
N TRP A 64 3.16 -1.12 5.04
CA TRP A 64 1.73 -0.98 4.68
C TRP A 64 1.03 0.21 5.35
N SER A 65 1.67 0.84 6.34
CA SER A 65 1.13 2.02 7.01
C SER A 65 1.40 3.27 6.19
N TRP A 66 0.39 4.13 6.04
CA TRP A 66 0.56 5.47 5.47
C TRP A 66 1.47 6.37 6.32
N VAL A 67 1.75 6.02 7.59
CA VAL A 67 2.70 6.72 8.47
C VAL A 67 4.15 6.46 8.04
N SER A 68 4.41 5.41 7.25
CA SER A 68 5.76 5.07 6.78
C SER A 68 6.35 6.07 5.79
N VAL A 69 5.51 6.91 5.17
CA VAL A 69 5.92 7.92 4.19
C VAL A 69 5.96 9.32 4.79
N GLY A 70 6.90 10.15 4.34
CA GLY A 70 7.20 11.44 4.95
C GLY A 70 6.23 12.60 4.64
N ALA A 71 5.12 12.37 3.95
CA ALA A 71 4.22 13.43 3.44
C ALA A 71 2.75 12.99 3.31
N GLY A 72 1.94 13.75 2.57
CA GLY A 72 0.51 13.50 2.41
C GLY A 72 0.20 12.24 1.61
N VAL A 73 -0.86 11.56 2.01
CA VAL A 73 -1.45 10.40 1.32
C VAL A 73 -2.88 10.72 0.92
N GLN A 74 -3.38 9.98 -0.05
CA GLN A 74 -4.76 9.99 -0.52
C GLN A 74 -5.32 8.57 -0.43
N PHE A 75 -6.64 8.47 -0.34
CA PHE A 75 -7.38 7.21 -0.40
C PHE A 75 -8.24 7.24 -1.66
N ILE A 76 -8.49 6.07 -2.25
CA ILE A 76 -9.35 5.93 -3.43
C ILE A 76 -10.79 6.20 -3.00
N ARG A 77 -11.19 7.47 -3.07
CA ARG A 77 -12.52 7.97 -2.72
C ARG A 77 -12.83 9.14 -3.64
N GLU A 78 -13.14 8.85 -4.89
CA GLU A 78 -13.63 9.86 -5.83
C GLU A 78 -15.16 9.88 -5.80
N ALA A 79 -15.78 10.98 -6.24
CA ALA A 79 -17.23 11.13 -6.19
C ALA A 79 -17.99 10.07 -7.02
N GLU A 80 -17.31 9.47 -7.99
CA GLU A 80 -17.89 8.56 -8.99
C GLU A 80 -17.19 7.19 -8.99
N THR A 81 -16.09 7.04 -8.25
CA THR A 81 -15.28 5.81 -8.21
C THR A 81 -15.37 5.17 -6.83
N SER A 82 -15.83 3.93 -6.76
CA SER A 82 -15.85 3.10 -5.56
C SER A 82 -14.96 1.85 -5.73
N LEU A 83 -14.63 1.20 -4.61
CA LEU A 83 -13.86 -0.03 -4.58
C LEU A 83 -14.79 -1.20 -4.22
N GLU A 84 -14.66 -2.29 -4.96
CA GLU A 84 -15.19 -3.59 -4.55
C GLU A 84 -14.02 -4.47 -4.14
N VAL A 85 -13.83 -4.64 -2.83
CA VAL A 85 -12.77 -5.50 -2.30
C VAL A 85 -12.97 -6.94 -2.80
N ASN A 86 -11.90 -7.55 -3.32
CA ASN A 86 -11.93 -8.92 -3.80
C ASN A 86 -12.23 -9.88 -2.63
N ASP A 87 -13.25 -10.70 -2.75
CA ASP A 87 -13.70 -11.62 -1.68
C ASP A 87 -12.66 -12.71 -1.32
N ARG A 88 -11.65 -12.91 -2.19
CA ARG A 88 -10.54 -13.83 -1.97
C ARG A 88 -9.43 -13.24 -1.12
N VAL A 89 -9.38 -11.92 -0.87
CA VAL A 89 -8.35 -11.36 0.01
C VAL A 89 -8.67 -11.57 1.48
N GLN A 90 -7.65 -11.92 2.26
CA GLN A 90 -7.79 -12.23 3.68
C GLN A 90 -6.61 -11.71 4.49
N LEU A 91 -6.91 -11.08 5.63
CA LEU A 91 -5.92 -10.74 6.63
C LEU A 91 -5.78 -11.96 7.57
N LEU A 92 -4.72 -12.74 7.36
CA LEU A 92 -4.50 -14.00 8.07
C LEU A 92 -3.91 -13.79 9.48
N ASP A 93 -3.06 -12.77 9.64
CA ASP A 93 -2.44 -12.42 10.91
C ASP A 93 -2.02 -10.95 10.90
N ALA A 94 -1.97 -10.34 12.07
CA ALA A 94 -1.49 -8.98 12.25
C ALA A 94 -0.88 -8.80 13.64
N MET A 95 0.26 -8.12 13.70
CA MET A 95 0.94 -7.83 14.95
C MET A 95 1.50 -6.40 14.92
N CYS A 96 1.27 -5.66 15.98
CA CYS A 96 1.90 -4.37 16.26
C CYS A 96 2.51 -4.43 17.66
N GLU A 97 3.84 -4.47 17.76
CA GLU A 97 4.58 -4.46 19.02
C GLU A 97 4.83 -3.00 19.41
N PRO A 98 4.26 -2.51 20.52
CA PRO A 98 4.41 -1.12 20.91
C PRO A 98 5.81 -0.85 21.49
N LEU A 99 6.36 0.34 21.22
CA LEU A 99 7.65 0.77 21.76
C LEU A 99 7.56 1.10 23.26
N TYR A 100 6.42 1.63 23.68
CA TYR A 100 6.10 1.96 25.07
C TYR A 100 4.78 1.31 25.48
N LYS A 101 4.60 1.05 26.77
CA LYS A 101 3.34 0.47 27.29
C LYS A 101 2.15 1.37 26.94
N ASP A 102 1.07 0.78 26.41
CA ASP A 102 -0.18 1.45 26.03
C ASP A 102 -0.07 2.51 24.91
N ASP A 103 1.02 2.47 24.13
CA ASP A 103 1.25 3.29 22.93
C ASP A 103 0.93 2.49 21.66
N THR A 104 -0.13 2.88 20.95
CA THR A 104 -0.56 2.21 19.71
C THR A 104 0.08 2.80 18.46
N LEU A 105 0.93 3.83 18.59
CA LEU A 105 1.45 4.59 17.46
C LEU A 105 2.96 4.51 17.33
N ASN A 106 3.69 4.58 18.44
CA ASN A 106 5.11 4.30 18.42
C ASN A 106 5.31 2.80 18.57
N LEU A 107 5.70 2.17 17.48
CA LEU A 107 5.92 0.73 17.43
C LEU A 107 7.42 0.43 17.52
N LYS A 108 7.76 -0.79 17.93
CA LYS A 108 9.11 -1.36 17.86
C LYS A 108 9.24 -2.31 16.67
N SER A 109 8.16 -3.03 16.38
CA SER A 109 8.04 -3.89 15.22
C SER A 109 6.57 -4.07 14.85
N ALA A 110 6.30 -4.42 13.60
CA ALA A 110 4.95 -4.77 13.16
C ALA A 110 5.05 -5.76 11.99
N TYR A 111 4.02 -6.58 11.79
CA TYR A 111 3.78 -7.26 10.51
C TYR A 111 2.27 -7.46 10.26
N VAL A 112 1.92 -7.68 9.00
CA VAL A 112 0.64 -8.29 8.59
C VAL A 112 0.92 -9.46 7.67
N ILE A 113 0.03 -10.45 7.67
CA ILE A 113 0.03 -11.54 6.70
C ILE A 113 -1.23 -11.40 5.87
N VAL A 114 -1.06 -10.99 4.60
CA VAL A 114 -2.16 -10.84 3.65
C VAL A 114 -2.12 -12.03 2.70
N SER A 115 -3.27 -12.66 2.49
CA SER A 115 -3.48 -13.67 1.45
C SER A 115 -4.35 -13.10 0.35
N GLY A 116 -4.05 -13.44 -0.90
CA GLY A 116 -4.84 -13.00 -2.04
C GLY A 116 -4.35 -13.56 -3.36
N PRO A 117 -5.14 -13.39 -4.44
CA PRO A 117 -4.72 -13.65 -5.80
C PRO A 117 -3.51 -12.78 -6.13
N SER A 118 -2.50 -13.35 -6.77
CA SER A 118 -1.26 -12.62 -7.03
C SER A 118 -0.58 -13.00 -8.33
N LEU A 119 0.12 -12.03 -8.90
CA LEU A 119 0.89 -12.17 -10.12
C LEU A 119 2.25 -11.48 -9.98
N LYS A 120 3.20 -11.90 -10.82
CA LYS A 120 4.52 -11.24 -10.92
C LYS A 120 4.51 -10.24 -12.06
N ALA A 121 5.03 -9.06 -11.83
CA ALA A 121 5.27 -8.04 -12.85
C ALA A 121 6.70 -7.53 -12.77
N THR A 122 7.16 -6.88 -13.84
CA THR A 122 8.46 -6.22 -13.91
C THR A 122 8.26 -4.72 -13.76
N ILE A 123 9.05 -4.07 -12.92
CA ILE A 123 9.05 -2.61 -12.84
C ILE A 123 9.89 -2.02 -13.97
N GLU A 124 9.33 -1.10 -14.74
CA GLU A 124 10.03 -0.44 -15.85
C GLU A 124 9.96 1.08 -15.72
N ARG A 125 10.97 1.77 -16.26
CA ARG A 125 10.94 3.23 -16.31
C ARG A 125 9.98 3.67 -17.40
N LYS A 126 8.97 4.46 -17.04
CA LYS A 126 8.13 5.17 -18.00
C LYS A 126 8.96 6.27 -18.65
N VAL A 127 9.20 6.17 -19.94
CA VAL A 127 9.87 7.23 -20.68
C VAL A 127 8.87 8.39 -20.81
N SER A 128 9.09 9.47 -20.06
CA SER A 128 8.36 10.73 -20.23
C SER A 128 9.34 11.83 -20.68
N ASN A 129 8.79 12.89 -21.29
CA ASN A 129 9.54 14.08 -21.67
C ASN A 129 9.85 15.00 -20.47
N ASP A 130 9.31 14.68 -19.29
CA ASP A 130 9.50 15.44 -18.06
C ASP A 130 10.74 14.96 -17.30
N GLU A 131 11.37 15.83 -16.52
CA GLU A 131 12.51 15.47 -15.65
C GLU A 131 12.11 14.54 -14.49
N CYS A 132 10.82 14.22 -14.31
CA CYS A 132 10.35 13.31 -13.28
C CYS A 132 10.47 11.85 -13.72
N ILE A 133 11.22 11.06 -12.96
CA ILE A 133 11.30 9.60 -13.15
C ILE A 133 9.95 9.00 -12.75
N ALA A 134 9.24 8.45 -13.74
CA ALA A 134 8.02 7.67 -13.53
C ALA A 134 8.29 6.19 -13.83
N TYR A 135 7.49 5.31 -13.23
CA TYR A 135 7.57 3.87 -13.41
C TYR A 135 6.22 3.30 -13.84
N VAL A 136 6.27 2.14 -14.48
CA VAL A 136 5.10 1.30 -14.81
C VAL A 136 5.42 -0.14 -14.46
N LEU A 137 4.37 -0.96 -14.32
CA LEU A 137 4.52 -2.40 -14.16
C LEU A 137 4.12 -3.10 -15.46
N THR A 138 4.95 -4.05 -15.90
CA THR A 138 4.73 -4.81 -17.13
C THR A 138 4.67 -6.30 -16.84
N ARG A 139 3.76 -7.00 -17.52
CA ARG A 139 3.63 -8.46 -17.47
C ARG A 139 3.06 -8.95 -18.79
N ASP A 140 3.72 -9.92 -19.42
CA ASP A 140 3.20 -10.62 -20.61
C ASP A 140 2.68 -9.66 -21.72
N GLY A 141 3.32 -8.48 -21.88
CA GLY A 141 2.93 -7.44 -22.84
C GLY A 141 1.85 -6.47 -22.35
N VAL A 142 1.24 -6.71 -21.19
CA VAL A 142 0.30 -5.80 -20.51
C VAL A 142 1.06 -4.84 -19.62
N THR A 143 0.67 -3.57 -19.63
CA THR A 143 1.26 -2.51 -18.79
C THR A 143 0.18 -1.95 -17.86
N SER A 144 0.52 -1.69 -16.60
CA SER A 144 -0.35 -0.99 -15.65
C SER A 144 -0.70 0.41 -16.19
N SER A 145 -1.96 0.82 -16.07
CA SER A 145 -2.39 2.18 -16.45
C SER A 145 -1.74 3.22 -15.54
N LEU A 146 -1.59 2.89 -14.25
CA LEU A 146 -0.88 3.71 -13.28
C LEU A 146 -0.11 2.86 -12.27
N PHE A 147 1.09 3.32 -11.91
CA PHE A 147 1.82 2.83 -10.75
C PHE A 147 2.08 3.99 -9.78
N MET A 148 1.46 3.93 -8.61
CA MET A 148 1.56 4.93 -7.56
C MET A 148 2.52 4.43 -6.49
N GLN A 149 3.81 4.74 -6.69
CA GLN A 149 4.86 4.39 -5.74
C GLN A 149 4.73 5.17 -4.42
N ASP A 150 5.08 4.52 -3.31
CA ASP A 150 5.01 5.13 -1.98
C ASP A 150 6.12 6.17 -1.74
N TYR A 151 7.25 6.05 -2.45
CA TYR A 151 8.46 6.85 -2.29
C TYR A 151 9.33 6.82 -3.56
N ASP A 152 10.37 7.64 -3.61
CA ASP A 152 11.27 7.69 -4.78
C ASP A 152 12.15 6.44 -4.88
N LEU A 153 11.76 5.54 -5.78
CA LEU A 153 12.45 4.27 -6.04
C LEU A 153 13.81 4.45 -6.74
N SER A 154 14.07 5.63 -7.33
CA SER A 154 15.31 5.89 -8.07
C SER A 154 16.51 6.19 -7.16
N LYS A 155 16.26 6.55 -5.90
CA LYS A 155 17.33 6.94 -4.97
C LYS A 155 18.12 5.71 -4.54
N LEU A 156 19.42 5.76 -4.83
CA LEU A 156 20.37 4.73 -4.39
C LEU A 156 20.33 4.54 -2.86
N GLY A 157 20.38 3.29 -2.44
CA GLY A 157 20.31 2.89 -1.04
C GLY A 157 19.46 1.63 -0.84
N PRO A 158 19.10 1.29 0.41
CA PRO A 158 18.34 0.07 0.74
C PRO A 158 16.95 0.00 0.07
N PHE A 159 16.39 1.16 -0.26
CA PHE A 159 15.06 1.29 -0.87
C PHE A 159 15.11 1.48 -2.39
N HIS A 160 16.30 1.48 -3.00
CA HIS A 160 16.40 1.53 -4.44
C HIS A 160 15.73 0.30 -5.07
N VAL A 161 14.93 0.53 -6.11
CA VAL A 161 14.39 -0.54 -6.95
C VAL A 161 14.86 -0.30 -8.37
N GLU A 162 15.67 -1.22 -8.88
CA GLU A 162 16.24 -1.12 -10.22
C GLU A 162 15.16 -1.46 -11.27
N PRO A 163 15.02 -0.67 -12.36
CA PRO A 163 14.21 -1.07 -13.50
C PRO A 163 14.61 -2.45 -14.01
N GLY A 164 13.63 -3.30 -14.31
CA GLY A 164 13.81 -4.71 -14.62
C GLY A 164 13.64 -5.64 -13.41
N SER A 165 13.51 -5.10 -12.19
CA SER A 165 13.24 -5.91 -11.00
C SER A 165 11.83 -6.51 -11.03
N ASN A 166 11.71 -7.74 -10.53
CA ASN A 166 10.40 -8.37 -10.32
C ASN A 166 9.73 -7.84 -9.05
N VAL A 167 8.43 -7.63 -9.14
CA VAL A 167 7.54 -7.29 -8.01
C VAL A 167 6.35 -8.24 -8.00
N ILE A 168 5.71 -8.34 -6.84
CA ILE A 168 4.49 -9.11 -6.65
C ILE A 168 3.33 -8.13 -6.61
N CYS A 169 2.29 -8.40 -7.41
CA CYS A 169 1.06 -7.65 -7.45
C CYS A 169 -0.02 -8.51 -6.80
N VAL A 170 -0.48 -8.14 -5.62
CA VAL A 170 -1.61 -8.79 -4.94
C VAL A 170 -2.87 -8.04 -5.31
N GLU A 171 -3.82 -8.70 -5.96
CA GLU A 171 -5.11 -8.10 -6.28
C GLU A 171 -5.89 -7.81 -5.00
N ILE A 172 -6.34 -6.57 -4.82
CA ILE A 172 -7.07 -6.15 -3.61
C ILE A 172 -8.52 -5.81 -3.91
N ALA A 173 -8.79 -5.07 -4.98
CA ALA A 173 -10.13 -4.58 -5.26
C ALA A 173 -10.35 -4.33 -6.75
N ASN A 174 -11.59 -4.51 -7.19
CA ASN A 174 -12.06 -4.03 -8.48
C ASN A 174 -12.39 -2.54 -8.39
N ARG A 175 -12.16 -1.83 -9.49
CA ARG A 175 -12.65 -0.46 -9.68
C ARG A 175 -14.11 -0.51 -10.12
N LEU A 176 -14.94 0.29 -9.46
CA LEU A 176 -16.31 0.56 -9.89
C LEU A 176 -16.46 2.02 -10.30
N ILE A 177 -17.27 2.28 -11.33
CA ILE A 177 -17.64 3.63 -11.79
C ILE A 177 -19.15 3.75 -11.70
N TYR A 178 -19.66 4.68 -10.90
CA TYR A 178 -21.09 4.81 -10.56
C TYR A 178 -21.74 3.48 -10.11
N ASP A 179 -21.00 2.71 -9.30
CA ASP A 179 -21.39 1.37 -8.83
C ASP A 179 -21.63 0.34 -9.96
N MET A 180 -21.20 0.67 -11.17
CA MET A 180 -21.09 -0.27 -12.28
C MET A 180 -19.65 -0.75 -12.42
N ASP A 181 -19.50 -1.89 -13.08
CA ASP A 181 -18.19 -2.46 -13.30
C ASP A 181 -17.28 -1.47 -14.05
N GLY A 182 -16.25 -1.02 -13.35
CA GLY A 182 -15.25 -0.08 -13.82
C GLY A 182 -14.03 -0.79 -14.40
N ASN A 183 -14.20 -1.98 -14.99
CA ASN A 183 -13.30 -2.52 -16.01
C ASN A 183 -11.80 -2.51 -15.64
N GLY A 184 -11.49 -2.61 -14.34
CA GLY A 184 -10.14 -2.44 -13.85
C GLY A 184 -9.99 -2.92 -12.42
N MET A 185 -8.75 -3.04 -11.97
CA MET A 185 -8.42 -3.51 -10.62
C MET A 185 -7.25 -2.77 -10.01
N PHE A 186 -7.24 -2.72 -8.69
CA PHE A 186 -6.14 -2.23 -7.88
C PHE A 186 -5.37 -3.38 -7.25
N SER A 187 -4.05 -3.30 -7.38
CA SER A 187 -3.14 -4.25 -6.75
C SER A 187 -2.22 -3.56 -5.74
N LEU A 188 -1.96 -4.25 -4.64
CA LEU A 188 -0.87 -3.93 -3.72
C LEU A 188 0.45 -4.41 -4.32
N ILE A 189 1.45 -3.54 -4.36
CA ILE A 189 2.75 -3.84 -4.96
C ILE A 189 3.78 -4.11 -3.89
N LEU A 190 4.31 -5.33 -3.92
CA LEU A 190 5.24 -5.85 -2.92
C LEU A 190 6.61 -6.12 -3.55
N ARG A 191 7.65 -5.68 -2.85
CA ARG A 191 9.04 -6.08 -3.08
C ARG A 191 9.41 -7.17 -2.08
N GLU A 192 9.94 -8.28 -2.57
CA GLU A 192 10.44 -9.36 -1.73
C GLU A 192 11.73 -8.92 -1.02
N LEU A 193 11.82 -9.26 0.27
CA LEU A 193 12.97 -9.06 1.15
C LEU A 193 13.51 -10.42 1.60
N ALA A 194 14.65 -10.42 2.27
CA ALA A 194 15.21 -11.64 2.85
C ALA A 194 14.24 -12.33 3.83
N ASN A 195 14.34 -13.66 3.90
CA ASN A 195 13.54 -14.53 4.79
C ASN A 195 12.03 -14.52 4.52
N GLY A 196 11.61 -14.36 3.25
CA GLY A 196 10.19 -14.41 2.85
C GLY A 196 9.36 -13.24 3.40
N LYS A 197 10.02 -12.16 3.81
CA LYS A 197 9.37 -10.91 4.18
C LYS A 197 9.14 -10.08 2.92
N HIS A 198 8.18 -9.19 2.99
CA HIS A 198 7.82 -8.30 1.89
C HIS A 198 7.73 -6.88 2.43
N GLU A 199 8.04 -5.92 1.60
CA GLU A 199 7.65 -4.54 1.84
C GLU A 199 6.69 -4.08 0.75
N ARG A 200 5.76 -3.22 1.16
CA ARG A 200 4.97 -2.46 0.22
C ARG A 200 5.80 -1.33 -0.37
N ILE A 201 5.71 -1.18 -1.69
CA ILE A 201 6.35 -0.10 -2.45
C ILE A 201 5.36 0.79 -3.22
N GLY A 202 4.07 0.45 -3.20
CA GLY A 202 3.02 1.25 -3.83
C GLY A 202 1.77 0.44 -4.11
N ILE A 203 0.88 1.04 -4.91
CA ILE A 203 -0.27 0.37 -5.52
C ILE A 203 -0.24 0.59 -7.04
N ALA A 204 -0.84 -0.32 -7.79
CA ALA A 204 -1.01 -0.15 -9.23
C ALA A 204 -2.47 -0.29 -9.63
N GLU A 205 -2.85 0.47 -10.65
CA GLU A 205 -4.11 0.33 -11.36
C GLU A 205 -3.85 -0.44 -12.66
N TRP A 206 -4.75 -1.36 -12.96
CA TRP A 206 -4.73 -2.16 -14.18
C TRP A 206 -6.07 -2.06 -14.89
N ASP A 207 -6.03 -2.01 -16.21
CA ASP A 207 -7.23 -2.06 -17.07
C ASP A 207 -7.69 -3.51 -17.30
N GLU A 208 -8.86 -3.70 -17.93
CA GLU A 208 -9.59 -4.98 -18.07
C GLU A 208 -8.75 -6.18 -18.49
N ASN A 209 -7.72 -5.94 -19.30
CA ASN A 209 -6.90 -6.97 -19.93
C ASN A 209 -6.23 -7.94 -18.92
N ILE A 210 -6.26 -7.64 -17.62
CA ILE A 210 -5.67 -8.48 -16.59
C ILE A 210 -6.69 -9.25 -15.73
N ARG A 211 -8.01 -8.98 -15.86
CA ARG A 211 -9.02 -9.61 -14.99
C ARG A 211 -9.11 -11.12 -15.16
N GLU A 212 -9.10 -11.62 -16.40
CA GLU A 212 -9.08 -13.09 -16.64
C GLU A 212 -7.84 -13.76 -16.04
N VAL A 213 -6.71 -13.04 -15.99
CA VAL A 213 -5.48 -13.51 -15.36
C VAL A 213 -5.61 -13.52 -13.84
N SER A 214 -6.30 -12.53 -13.26
CA SER A 214 -6.49 -12.43 -11.82
C SER A 214 -7.53 -13.45 -11.31
N ASP A 215 -8.60 -13.71 -12.06
CA ASP A 215 -9.60 -14.75 -11.72
C ASP A 215 -8.96 -16.14 -11.58
N SER A 216 -7.98 -16.43 -12.43
CA SER A 216 -7.20 -17.67 -12.42
C SER A 216 -5.90 -17.60 -11.61
N ALA A 217 -5.58 -16.46 -11.00
CA ALA A 217 -4.33 -16.27 -10.29
C ALA A 217 -4.24 -17.15 -9.03
N GLU A 218 -3.02 -17.60 -8.73
CA GLU A 218 -2.74 -18.41 -7.56
C GLU A 218 -2.94 -17.60 -6.27
N MET A 219 -3.56 -18.26 -5.29
CA MET A 219 -3.68 -17.76 -3.92
C MET A 219 -2.33 -17.91 -3.20
N ASN A 220 -1.78 -16.79 -2.77
CA ASN A 220 -0.51 -16.77 -2.04
C ASN A 220 -0.62 -15.88 -0.80
N SER A 221 0.23 -16.15 0.21
CA SER A 221 0.29 -15.39 1.45
C SER A 221 1.61 -14.62 1.58
N PHE A 222 1.52 -13.35 1.98
CA PHE A 222 2.64 -12.43 2.04
C PHE A 222 2.76 -11.81 3.42
N LYS A 223 3.90 -12.05 4.08
CA LYS A 223 4.26 -11.36 5.32
C LYS A 223 4.85 -10.00 5.00
N ILE A 224 4.06 -8.95 5.19
CA ILE A 224 4.48 -7.56 4.96
C ILE A 224 5.02 -7.00 6.28
N VAL A 225 6.17 -6.31 6.24
CA VAL A 225 6.86 -5.70 7.40
C VAL A 225 6.98 -4.18 7.30
#